data_AF-A0A7X3C1Y1-F1
#
_entry.id   AF-A0A7X3C1Y1-F1
#
_cell.length_a   1.000
_cell.length_b   1.000
_cell.length_c   1.000
_cell.angle_alpha   90.00
_cell.angle_beta   90.00
_cell.angle_gamma   90.00
#
_symmetry.space_group_name_H-M   'P 1'
#
loop_
_entity.id
_entity.type
_entity.pdbx_description
1 polymer ?
#
loop_
_entity_poly.entity_id
_entity_poly.type
_entity_poly.pdbx_seq_one_letter_code
_entity_poly.pdbx_strand_id
1 'polypeptide(L)'
;MPVSVNLKSPQQKKAGEHIMYKQYNNNQTTLTIPFEFTISTNHVAAFISNFIDSIPEAVLYPASAEFGRPQYSPAMMLKMIIFAYTRKTFSGRGIQQMAEENLPMMWLIGNCDDVPSYRTINRFRVAKST
;
A
#
# COMPACT_ATOMS: atom_id res chain seq x y z
N MET A 1 -8.75 19.20 43.18
CA MET A 1 -7.57 18.52 43.75
C MET A 1 -6.85 17.75 42.65
N PRO A 2 -5.62 18.10 42.29
CA PRO A 2 -4.72 17.21 41.55
C PRO A 2 -3.67 16.62 42.51
N VAL A 3 -3.60 15.29 42.57
CA VAL A 3 -2.57 14.57 43.34
C VAL A 3 -1.33 14.44 42.46
N SER A 4 -0.30 15.22 42.78
CA SER A 4 1.03 15.11 42.18
C SER A 4 1.72 13.85 42.71
N VAL A 5 1.87 12.82 41.88
CA VAL A 5 2.68 11.64 42.22
C VAL A 5 4.15 12.00 42.01
N ASN A 6 4.84 12.19 43.13
CA ASN A 6 6.27 12.49 43.19
C ASN A 6 7.10 11.25 42.83
N LEU A 7 7.62 11.19 41.60
CA LEU A 7 8.64 10.21 41.22
C LEU A 7 9.98 10.62 41.83
N LYS A 8 10.25 10.06 43.02
CA LYS A 8 11.54 10.15 43.69
C LYS A 8 12.61 9.52 42.79
N SER A 9 13.49 10.36 42.24
CA SER A 9 14.67 9.93 41.48
C SER A 9 15.53 8.95 42.31
N PRO A 10 15.89 7.76 41.81
CA PRO A 10 16.64 6.80 42.59
C PRO A 10 18.09 7.24 42.83
N GLN A 11 18.49 7.15 44.09
CA GLN A 11 19.82 7.44 44.59
C GLN A 11 20.87 6.53 43.95
N GLN A 12 22.00 7.12 43.53
CA GLN A 12 23.15 6.41 43.00
C GLN A 12 23.86 5.61 44.12
N LYS A 13 23.84 4.27 44.03
CA LYS A 13 24.65 3.36 44.86
C LYS A 13 25.96 3.00 44.15
N LYS A 14 27.04 2.85 44.92
CA LYS A 14 28.43 2.55 44.49
C LYS A 14 28.68 1.09 44.05
N ALA A 15 29.68 0.95 43.18
CA ALA A 15 30.60 -0.18 42.92
C ALA A 15 30.04 -1.53 42.43
N GLY A 16 30.43 -1.92 41.21
CA GLY A 16 30.21 -3.23 40.58
C GLY A 16 30.14 -3.07 39.06
N GLU A 17 30.85 -3.91 38.31
CA GLU A 17 30.82 -3.93 36.85
C GLU A 17 29.36 -4.03 36.37
N HIS A 18 28.84 -2.94 35.78
CA HIS A 18 27.46 -2.88 35.30
C HIS A 18 27.37 -3.65 33.98
N ILE A 19 27.06 -4.95 34.06
CA ILE A 19 26.69 -5.73 32.86
C ILE A 19 25.32 -5.23 32.42
N MET A 20 25.26 -4.49 31.31
CA MET A 20 23.99 -4.10 30.69
C MET A 20 23.36 -5.30 30.01
N TYR A 21 22.24 -5.77 30.56
CA TYR A 21 21.39 -6.76 29.90
C TYR A 21 20.48 -6.06 28.87
N LYS A 22 20.28 -6.69 27.72
CA LYS A 22 19.35 -6.21 26.69
C LYS A 22 17.92 -6.32 27.24
N GLN A 23 17.14 -5.26 27.12
CA GLN A 23 15.76 -5.21 27.61
C GLN A 23 14.91 -6.27 26.86
N TYR A 24 14.41 -7.26 27.60
CA TYR A 24 13.62 -8.38 27.09
C TYR A 24 12.13 -8.10 27.29
N ASN A 25 11.36 -8.02 26.21
CA ASN A 25 9.92 -7.79 26.24
C ASN A 25 9.18 -8.93 25.53
N ASN A 26 8.45 -9.75 26.30
CA ASN A 26 7.63 -10.84 25.78
C ASN A 26 6.32 -10.38 25.14
N ASN A 27 5.91 -9.12 25.34
CA ASN A 27 4.61 -8.61 24.90
C ASN A 27 4.70 -7.97 23.51
N GLN A 28 5.75 -8.26 22.73
CA GLN A 28 5.86 -7.80 21.35
C GLN A 28 4.90 -8.60 20.46
N THR A 29 3.75 -8.02 20.11
CA THR A 29 2.73 -8.67 19.27
C THR A 29 2.98 -8.48 17.77
N THR A 30 3.88 -7.58 17.38
CA THR A 30 4.12 -7.22 15.97
C THR A 30 5.59 -7.44 15.62
N LEU A 31 5.81 -8.18 14.54
CA LEU A 31 7.12 -8.43 13.96
C LEU A 31 7.19 -7.75 12.58
N THR A 32 7.94 -6.65 12.47
CA THR A 32 8.20 -6.01 11.19
C THR A 32 9.31 -6.77 10.46
N ILE A 33 8.93 -7.67 9.56
CA ILE A 33 9.89 -8.34 8.66
C ILE A 33 10.02 -7.47 7.41
N PRO A 34 11.22 -6.96 7.06
CA PRO A 34 11.41 -6.30 5.78
C PRO A 34 11.20 -7.33 4.66
N PHE A 35 10.18 -7.12 3.84
CA PHE A 35 9.86 -7.96 2.69
C PHE A 35 10.15 -7.16 1.42
N GLU A 36 11.06 -7.66 0.59
CA GLU A 36 11.38 -7.09 -0.71
C GLU A 36 10.85 -8.03 -1.80
N PHE A 37 9.89 -7.56 -2.58
CA PHE A 37 9.33 -8.31 -3.70
C PHE A 37 9.64 -7.62 -5.01
N THR A 38 10.42 -8.29 -5.84
CA THR A 38 10.77 -7.84 -7.18
C THR A 38 10.17 -8.78 -8.22
N ILE A 39 9.55 -8.22 -9.24
CA ILE A 39 9.02 -8.99 -10.38
C ILE A 39 10.13 -9.22 -11.41
N SER A 40 10.11 -10.38 -12.07
CA SER A 40 10.99 -10.66 -13.22
C SER A 40 10.75 -9.67 -14.36
N THR A 41 11.81 -9.19 -14.99
CA THR A 41 11.74 -8.26 -16.14
C THR A 41 10.91 -8.78 -17.32
N ASN A 42 10.81 -10.10 -17.50
CA ASN A 42 10.03 -10.74 -18.56
C ASN A 42 8.55 -10.95 -18.19
N HIS A 43 8.11 -10.52 -17.02
CA HIS A 43 6.74 -10.71 -16.59
C HIS A 43 5.78 -9.70 -17.24
N VAL A 44 4.56 -10.14 -17.53
CA VAL A 44 3.51 -9.32 -18.18
C VAL A 44 3.20 -8.04 -17.39
N ALA A 45 3.27 -8.08 -16.05
CA ALA A 45 3.05 -6.91 -15.21
C ALA A 45 4.08 -5.79 -15.45
N ALA A 46 5.36 -6.14 -15.62
CA ALA A 46 6.40 -5.15 -15.90
C ALA A 46 6.17 -4.49 -17.26
N PHE A 47 5.79 -5.29 -18.27
CA PHE A 47 5.42 -4.78 -19.58
C PHE A 47 4.22 -3.82 -19.51
N ILE A 48 3.16 -4.18 -18.77
CA ILE A 48 1.98 -3.33 -18.59
C ILE A 48 2.34 -2.01 -17.89
N SER A 49 3.20 -2.05 -16.86
CA SER A 49 3.64 -0.83 -16.19
C SER A 49 4.35 0.09 -17.19
N ASN A 50 5.40 -0.41 -17.86
CA ASN A 50 6.17 0.38 -18.83
C ASN A 50 5.29 0.93 -19.95
N PHE A 51 4.31 0.16 -20.43
CA PHE A 51 3.36 0.60 -21.44
C PHE A 51 2.50 1.77 -20.93
N ILE A 52 1.93 1.68 -19.73
CA ILE A 52 1.11 2.76 -19.17
C ILE A 52 1.94 3.98 -18.80
N ASP A 53 3.15 3.78 -18.30
CA ASP A 53 4.09 4.86 -17.96
C ASP A 53 4.57 5.63 -19.21
N SER A 54 4.47 5.03 -20.39
CA SER A 54 4.75 5.70 -21.67
C SER A 54 3.62 6.61 -22.18
N ILE A 55 2.43 6.52 -21.58
CA ILE A 55 1.28 7.32 -22.00
C ILE A 55 1.41 8.73 -21.40
N PRO A 56 1.25 9.81 -22.21
CA PRO A 56 1.29 11.17 -21.71
C PRO A 56 0.24 11.45 -20.63
N GLU A 57 0.64 12.09 -19.53
CA GLU A 57 -0.25 12.40 -18.40
C GLU A 57 -1.48 13.23 -18.79
N ALA A 58 -1.34 14.11 -19.79
CA ALA A 58 -2.44 14.92 -20.31
C ALA A 58 -3.63 14.08 -20.82
N VAL A 59 -3.40 12.82 -21.21
CA VAL A 59 -4.44 11.88 -21.63
C VAL A 59 -5.01 11.12 -20.43
N LEU A 60 -4.18 10.78 -19.45
CA LEU A 60 -4.55 9.96 -18.30
C LEU A 60 -5.30 10.73 -17.21
N TYR A 61 -5.00 12.01 -17.04
CA TYR A 61 -5.55 12.84 -15.96
C TYR A 61 -6.41 13.97 -16.55
N PRO A 62 -7.64 13.68 -16.99
CA PRO A 62 -8.60 14.74 -17.28
C PRO A 62 -8.92 15.52 -15.99
N ALA A 63 -9.35 16.78 -16.14
CA ALA A 63 -9.58 17.74 -15.06
C ALA A 63 -10.08 17.09 -13.76
N SER A 64 -9.25 17.10 -12.73
CA SER A 64 -9.58 16.55 -11.43
C SER A 64 -10.56 17.47 -10.69
N ALA A 65 -11.47 16.90 -9.92
CA ALA A 65 -12.30 17.69 -9.01
C ALA A 65 -11.42 18.40 -7.96
N GLU A 66 -11.56 19.71 -7.84
CA GLU A 66 -10.81 20.53 -6.87
C GLU A 66 -11.18 20.22 -5.40
N PHE A 67 -12.37 19.68 -5.18
CA PHE A 67 -12.91 19.40 -3.84
C PHE A 67 -13.31 17.93 -3.70
N GLY A 68 -12.97 17.32 -2.55
CA GLY A 68 -13.39 15.98 -2.18
C GLY A 68 -12.26 15.08 -1.68
N ARG A 69 -12.55 13.78 -1.52
CA ARG A 69 -11.53 12.78 -1.21
C ARG A 69 -10.61 12.60 -2.43
N PRO A 70 -9.27 12.55 -2.25
CA PRO A 70 -8.36 12.29 -3.36
C PRO A 70 -8.77 11.01 -4.07
N GLN A 71 -8.84 11.10 -5.40
CA GLN A 71 -9.13 9.95 -6.24
C GLN A 71 -7.86 9.13 -6.44
N TYR A 72 -8.03 7.83 -6.63
CA TYR A 72 -6.94 6.96 -7.06
C TYR A 72 -6.37 7.43 -8.39
N SER A 73 -5.06 7.24 -8.58
CA SER A 73 -4.42 7.53 -9.87
C SER A 73 -5.09 6.73 -11.01
N PRO A 74 -5.52 7.40 -12.11
CA PRO A 74 -5.98 6.73 -13.32
C PRO A 74 -4.97 5.76 -13.91
N ALA A 75 -3.67 6.07 -13.81
CA ALA A 75 -2.60 5.18 -14.28
C ALA A 75 -2.59 3.86 -13.50
N MET A 76 -2.70 3.94 -12.17
CA MET A 76 -2.78 2.76 -11.29
C MET A 76 -4.04 1.92 -11.59
N MET A 77 -5.19 2.56 -11.72
CA MET A 77 -6.46 1.90 -12.05
C MET A 77 -6.39 1.21 -13.41
N LEU A 78 -5.77 1.84 -14.40
CA LEU A 78 -5.57 1.27 -15.72
C LEU A 78 -4.64 0.04 -15.68
N LYS A 79 -3.53 0.11 -14.93
CA LYS A 79 -2.59 -1.01 -14.73
C LYS A 79 -3.33 -2.25 -14.19
N MET A 80 -4.15 -2.05 -13.16
CA MET A 80 -4.96 -3.13 -12.56
C MET A 80 -5.92 -3.77 -13.57
N ILE A 81 -6.67 -2.95 -14.31
CA ILE A 81 -7.70 -3.45 -15.24
C ILE A 81 -7.07 -4.22 -16.40
N ILE A 82 -6.02 -3.66 -17.01
CA ILE A 82 -5.33 -4.34 -18.10
C ILE A 82 -4.78 -5.68 -17.61
N PHE A 83 -4.09 -5.69 -16.47
CA PHE A 83 -3.53 -6.93 -15.92
C PHE A 83 -4.62 -7.96 -15.61
N ALA A 84 -5.73 -7.57 -14.99
CA ALA A 84 -6.86 -8.47 -14.76
C ALA A 84 -7.44 -9.05 -16.06
N TYR A 85 -7.59 -8.23 -17.08
CA TYR A 85 -8.15 -8.66 -18.37
C TYR A 85 -7.22 -9.63 -19.09
N THR A 86 -5.89 -9.48 -18.98
CA THR A 86 -4.95 -10.50 -19.48
C THR A 86 -5.14 -11.86 -18.80
N ARG A 87 -5.60 -11.86 -17.54
CA ARG A 87 -5.88 -13.07 -16.75
C ARG A 87 -7.34 -13.52 -16.84
N LYS A 88 -8.14 -12.93 -17.74
CA LYS A 88 -9.57 -13.24 -17.95
C LYS A 88 -10.47 -12.96 -16.74
N THR A 89 -10.06 -12.09 -15.81
CA THR A 89 -10.89 -11.66 -14.67
C THR A 89 -11.56 -10.32 -14.96
N PHE A 90 -12.86 -10.36 -15.26
CA PHE A 90 -13.61 -9.18 -15.71
C PHE A 90 -14.57 -8.59 -14.66
N SER A 91 -14.89 -9.36 -13.62
CA SER A 91 -15.81 -8.91 -12.56
C SER A 91 -15.08 -7.96 -11.62
N GLY A 92 -15.72 -6.83 -11.24
CA GLY A 92 -15.08 -5.87 -10.32
C GLY A 92 -14.68 -6.50 -8.98
N ARG A 93 -15.48 -7.46 -8.49
CA ARG A 93 -15.15 -8.24 -7.27
C ARG A 93 -13.97 -9.18 -7.49
N GLY A 94 -13.88 -9.83 -8.65
CA GLY A 94 -12.75 -10.70 -8.98
C GLY A 94 -11.44 -9.91 -9.17
N ILE A 95 -11.53 -8.69 -9.69
CA ILE A 95 -10.37 -7.78 -9.77
C ILE A 95 -9.93 -7.36 -8.38
N GLN A 96 -10.86 -7.00 -7.49
CA GLN A 96 -10.54 -6.67 -6.10
C GLN A 96 -9.87 -7.85 -5.39
N GLN A 97 -10.44 -9.05 -5.49
CA GLN A 97 -9.86 -10.26 -4.90
C GLN A 97 -8.46 -10.55 -5.45
N MET A 98 -8.27 -10.38 -6.77
CA MET A 98 -6.95 -10.52 -7.40
C MET A 98 -5.96 -9.49 -6.86
N ALA A 99 -6.39 -8.28 -6.51
CA ALA A 99 -5.52 -7.26 -5.93
C ALA A 99 -5.09 -7.60 -4.50
N GLU A 100 -5.91 -8.32 -3.75
CA GLU A 100 -5.64 -8.76 -2.37
C GLU A 100 -4.75 -10.02 -2.35
N GLU A 101 -4.90 -10.92 -3.33
CA GLU A 101 -4.23 -12.23 -3.34
C GLU A 101 -2.98 -12.30 -4.24
N ASN A 102 -2.92 -11.51 -5.32
CA ASN A 102 -1.91 -11.67 -6.37
C ASN A 102 -0.75 -10.67 -6.21
N LEU A 103 0.44 -11.18 -5.89
CA LEU A 103 1.66 -10.36 -5.71
C LEU A 103 1.98 -9.45 -6.93
N PRO A 104 1.91 -9.92 -8.19
CA PRO A 104 2.03 -9.04 -9.34
C PRO A 104 1.04 -7.89 -9.40
N MET A 105 -0.21 -8.09 -8.97
CA MET A 105 -1.20 -7.02 -8.94
C MET A 105 -0.92 -6.03 -7.81
N MET A 106 -0.50 -6.50 -6.63
CA MET A 106 -0.07 -5.65 -5.52
C MET A 106 1.12 -4.77 -5.92
N TRP A 107 2.09 -5.33 -6.64
CA TRP A 107 3.25 -4.58 -7.15
C TRP A 107 2.84 -3.48 -8.16
N LEU A 108 1.84 -3.73 -9.02
CA LEU A 108 1.32 -2.72 -9.95
C LEU A 108 0.63 -1.56 -9.23
N ILE A 109 0.04 -1.82 -8.06
CA ILE A 109 -0.58 -0.81 -7.20
C ILE A 109 0.51 -0.02 -6.44
N GLY A 110 1.62 -0.67 -6.10
CA GLY A 110 2.77 -0.09 -5.39
C GLY A 110 2.56 -0.03 -3.88
N ASN A 111 1.34 0.28 -3.41
CA ASN A 111 0.99 0.29 -1.99
C ASN A 111 0.01 -0.84 -1.65
N CYS A 112 0.47 -1.82 -0.87
CA CYS A 112 -0.34 -2.98 -0.47
C CYS A 112 -1.56 -2.60 0.38
N ASP A 113 -1.51 -1.47 1.10
CA ASP A 113 -2.59 -1.03 1.99
C ASP A 113 -3.72 -0.27 1.27
N ASP A 114 -3.48 0.20 0.04
CA ASP A 114 -4.43 1.04 -0.71
C ASP A 114 -5.12 0.28 -1.85
N VAL A 115 -5.67 -0.89 -1.53
CA VAL A 115 -6.41 -1.71 -2.51
C VAL A 115 -7.78 -1.06 -2.79
N PRO A 116 -8.09 -0.72 -4.05
CA PRO A 116 -9.36 -0.09 -4.38
C PRO A 116 -10.52 -1.09 -4.29
N SER A 117 -11.62 -0.63 -3.69
CA SER A 117 -12.85 -1.42 -3.63
C SER A 117 -13.43 -1.72 -5.04
N TYR A 118 -14.20 -2.80 -5.17
CA TYR A 118 -14.88 -3.15 -6.42
C TYR A 118 -15.79 -2.01 -6.94
N ARG A 119 -16.35 -1.18 -6.05
CA ARG A 119 -17.17 -0.02 -6.44
C ARG A 119 -16.34 1.04 -7.12
N THR A 120 -15.12 1.28 -6.63
CA THR A 120 -14.18 2.23 -7.22
C THR A 120 -13.74 1.76 -8.60
N ILE A 121 -13.37 0.49 -8.72
CA ILE A 121 -12.99 -0.13 -10.01
C ILE A 121 -14.13 -0.02 -11.03
N ASN A 122 -15.36 -0.35 -10.62
CA ASN A 122 -16.52 -0.26 -11.50
C ASN A 122 -16.84 1.18 -11.88
N ARG A 123 -16.69 2.14 -10.95
CA ARG A 123 -16.86 3.57 -11.25
C ARG A 123 -15.85 4.03 -12.29
N PHE A 124 -14.58 3.63 -12.16
CA PHE A 124 -13.54 3.97 -13.13
C PHE A 124 -13.87 3.45 -14.54
N ARG A 125 -14.45 2.26 -14.66
CA ARG A 125 -14.87 1.68 -15.96
C ARG A 125 -16.04 2.41 -16.63
N VAL A 126 -16.96 2.94 -15.83
CA VAL A 126 -18.23 3.52 -16.31
C VAL A 126 -18.18 5.04 -16.39
N ALA A 127 -17.20 5.68 -15.72
CA ALA A 127 -17.07 7.12 -15.66
C ALA A 127 -17.13 7.73 -17.06
N LYS A 128 -18.14 8.58 -17.28
CA LYS A 128 -18.21 9.41 -18.48
C LYS A 128 -17.28 10.59 -18.28
N SER A 129 -16.37 10.80 -19.23
CA SER A 129 -15.63 12.05 -19.37
C SER A 129 -16.63 13.17 -19.67
N THR A 130 -17.14 13.81 -18.61
CA THR A 130 -17.98 15.01 -18.70
C THR A 130 -17.12 16.15 -18.21
#